data_AF-A0A3C1L768-F1
#
_entry.id   AF-A0A3C1L768-F1
#
_cell.length_a   1.000
_cell.length_b   1.000
_cell.length_c   1.000
_cell.angle_alpha   90.00
_cell.angle_beta   90.00
_cell.angle_gamma   90.00
#
_symmetry.space_group_name_H-M   'P 1'
#
loop_
_entity.id
_entity.type
_entity.pdbx_description
1 polymer ?
#
loop_
_entity_poly.entity_id
_entity_poly.type
_entity_poly.pdbx_seq_one_letter_code
_entity_poly.pdbx_strand_id
1 'polypeptide(L)'
;SVFFTLSGFLITMLLLTELQAGGTVSLRRFYARRLRRLLPASTACVLAVLAARALGEFQLVAGFSAQMRGAVAQVSNWVQLAGSSSYSALFAQSAALVSPVAHYWSLAIEEQFYLLWPVVAV
;
A
#
# COMPACT_ATOMS: atom_id res chain seq x y z
N SER A 1 13.52 0.12 5.12
CA SER A 1 13.16 -0.10 6.54
C SER A 1 12.97 1.18 7.35
N VAL A 2 13.70 2.28 7.09
CA VAL A 2 13.56 3.53 7.86
C VAL A 2 12.15 4.14 7.79
N PHE A 3 11.53 4.20 6.61
CA PHE A 3 10.18 4.75 6.46
C PHE A 3 9.12 4.00 7.28
N PHE A 4 9.20 2.67 7.30
CA PHE A 4 8.31 1.82 8.08
C PHE A 4 8.45 2.08 9.59
N THR A 5 9.69 2.16 10.08
CA THR A 5 9.97 2.48 11.50
C THR A 5 9.43 3.86 11.89
N LEU A 6 9.66 4.89 11.06
CA LEU A 6 9.15 6.24 11.29
C LEU A 6 7.61 6.28 11.29
N SER A 7 6.99 5.54 10.37
CA SER A 7 5.53 5.40 10.32
C SER A 7 4.98 4.82 11.62
N GLY A 8 5.59 3.75 12.14
CA GLY A 8 5.19 3.15 13.42
C GLY A 8 5.32 4.08 14.61
N PHE A 9 6.44 4.80 14.69
CA PHE A 9 6.65 5.81 15.73
C PHE A 9 5.59 6.92 15.69
N LEU A 10 5.32 7.47 14.51
CA LEU A 10 4.37 8.56 14.34
C LEU A 10 2.93 8.18 14.72
N ILE A 11 2.47 6.99 14.32
CA ILE A 11 1.12 6.50 14.69
C ILE A 11 1.02 6.37 16.20
N THR A 12 2.01 5.73 16.82
CA THR A 12 2.02 5.45 18.26
C THR A 12 2.00 6.77 19.04
N MET A 13 2.80 7.74 18.62
CA MET A 13 2.79 9.09 19.19
C MET A 13 1.41 9.75 19.04
N LEU A 14 0.77 9.64 17.87
CA LEU A 14 -0.58 10.16 17.62
C LEU A 14 -1.63 9.53 18.53
N LEU A 15 -1.61 8.21 18.70
CA LEU A 15 -2.52 7.46 19.58
C LEU A 15 -2.33 7.87 21.04
N LEU A 16 -1.07 7.95 21.51
CA LEU A 16 -0.75 8.40 22.87
C LEU A 16 -1.22 9.83 23.14
N THR A 17 -1.05 10.72 22.16
CA THR A 17 -1.47 12.12 22.30
C THR A 17 -3.00 12.23 22.35
N GLU A 18 -3.73 11.46 21.54
CA GLU A 18 -5.20 11.41 21.55
C GLU A 18 -5.71 10.84 22.90
N LEU A 19 -5.04 9.80 23.41
CA LEU A 19 -5.35 9.20 24.72
C LEU A 19 -5.11 10.17 25.88
N GLN A 20 -3.99 10.90 25.89
CA GLN A 20 -3.67 11.87 26.93
C GLN A 20 -4.62 13.08 26.93
N ALA A 21 -5.05 13.53 25.75
CA ALA A 21 -5.92 14.71 25.64
C ALA A 21 -7.41 14.39 25.87
N GLY A 22 -7.89 13.24 25.40
CA GLY A 22 -9.33 12.91 25.36
C GLY A 22 -9.74 11.67 26.15
N GLY A 23 -8.79 10.97 26.79
CA GLY A 23 -9.03 9.76 27.57
C GLY A 23 -9.45 8.52 26.76
N THR A 24 -9.74 8.67 25.46
CA THR A 24 -10.16 7.59 24.57
C THR A 24 -9.60 7.81 23.16
N VAL A 25 -9.37 6.72 22.43
CA VAL A 25 -8.94 6.76 21.03
C VAL A 25 -10.13 6.45 20.12
N SER A 26 -10.45 7.36 19.19
CA SER A 26 -11.49 7.10 18.19
C SER A 26 -10.91 6.42 16.95
N LEU A 27 -10.88 5.08 16.96
CA LEU A 27 -10.42 4.27 15.82
C LEU A 27 -11.17 4.62 14.52
N ARG A 28 -12.49 4.82 14.61
CA ARG A 28 -13.31 5.22 13.44
C ARG A 28 -12.83 6.53 12.84
N ARG A 29 -12.53 7.54 13.66
CA ARG A 29 -12.05 8.85 13.18
C ARG A 29 -10.64 8.75 12.62
N PHE A 30 -9.78 7.94 13.23
CA PHE A 30 -8.44 7.64 12.75
C PHE A 30 -8.47 7.04 11.33
N TYR A 31 -9.19 5.93 11.13
CA TYR A 31 -9.28 5.30 9.82
C TYR A 31 -9.98 6.19 8.79
N ALA A 32 -11.04 6.92 9.15
CA ALA A 32 -11.73 7.80 8.22
C ALA A 32 -10.88 8.97 7.69
N ARG A 33 -9.98 9.53 8.51
CA ARG A 33 -9.03 10.56 8.06
C ARG A 33 -8.01 9.98 7.09
N ARG A 34 -7.49 8.79 7.42
CA ARG A 34 -6.49 8.11 6.60
C ARG A 34 -7.05 7.71 5.25
N LEU A 35 -8.23 7.09 5.23
CA LEU A 35 -8.89 6.62 4.02
C LEU A 35 -9.18 7.77 3.04
N ARG A 36 -9.67 8.91 3.54
CA ARG A 36 -9.89 10.13 2.74
C ARG A 36 -8.62 10.74 2.15
N ARG A 37 -7.46 10.51 2.79
CA ARG A 37 -6.17 11.01 2.30
C ARG A 37 -5.54 10.07 1.27
N LEU A 38 -5.66 8.76 1.44
CA LEU A 38 -4.99 7.75 0.60
C LEU A 38 -5.80 7.32 -0.61
N LEU A 39 -7.11 7.12 -0.47
CA LEU A 39 -7.95 6.61 -1.56
C LEU A 39 -7.93 7.48 -2.83
N PRO A 40 -7.94 8.83 -2.78
CA PRO A 40 -7.94 9.61 -4.01
C PRO A 40 -6.67 9.40 -4.83
N ALA A 41 -5.52 9.36 -4.15
CA ALA A 41 -4.22 9.18 -4.80
C ALA A 41 -4.05 7.75 -5.34
N SER A 42 -4.45 6.73 -4.57
CA SER A 42 -4.36 5.33 -5.04
C SER A 42 -5.30 5.08 -6.23
N THR A 43 -6.53 5.60 -6.16
CA THR A 43 -7.50 5.49 -7.26
C THR A 43 -6.99 6.20 -8.52
N ALA A 44 -6.46 7.42 -8.39
CA ALA A 44 -5.88 8.14 -9.53
C ALA A 44 -4.70 7.39 -10.16
N CYS A 45 -3.81 6.80 -9.35
CA CYS A 45 -2.70 5.99 -9.83
C CYS A 45 -3.20 4.75 -10.59
N VAL A 46 -4.15 4.01 -10.03
CA VAL A 46 -4.75 2.82 -10.68
C VAL A 46 -5.37 3.19 -12.02
N LEU A 47 -6.16 4.27 -12.07
CA LEU A 47 -6.78 4.74 -13.31
C LEU A 47 -5.75 5.18 -14.35
N ALA A 48 -4.69 5.89 -13.93
CA ALA A 48 -3.61 6.30 -14.82
C ALA A 48 -2.88 5.10 -15.42
N VAL A 49 -2.62 4.07 -14.62
CA VAL A 49 -1.99 2.82 -15.09
C VAL A 49 -2.89 2.07 -16.06
N LEU A 50 -4.21 2.02 -15.81
CA LEU A 50 -5.17 1.43 -16.74
C LEU A 50 -5.26 2.22 -18.06
N ALA A 51 -5.21 3.55 -18.00
CA ALA A 51 -5.18 4.39 -19.18
C ALA A 51 -3.91 4.17 -20.01
N ALA A 52 -2.73 4.15 -19.36
CA ALA A 52 -1.46 3.84 -20.02
C ALA A 52 -1.50 2.46 -20.69
N ARG A 53 -2.07 1.46 -20.01
CA ARG A 53 -2.28 0.12 -20.57
C ARG A 53 -3.12 0.14 -21.85
N ALA A 54 -4.20 0.92 -21.86
CA ALA A 54 -5.07 1.09 -23.02
C ALA A 54 -4.37 1.78 -24.20
N LEU A 55 -3.38 2.64 -23.92
CA LEU A 55 -2.54 3.31 -24.93
C LEU A 55 -1.41 2.43 -25.48
N GLY A 56 -1.27 1.19 -24.99
CA GLY A 56 -0.25 0.25 -25.49
C GLY A 56 0.93 0.03 -24.54
N GLU A 57 0.98 0.71 -23.40
CA GLU A 57 2.05 0.49 -22.40
C GLU A 57 1.82 -0.80 -21.61
N PHE A 58 2.88 -1.32 -20.99
CA PHE A 58 2.86 -2.48 -20.08
C PHE A 58 2.28 -3.78 -20.69
N GLN A 59 2.29 -3.93 -22.02
CA GLN A 59 1.78 -5.13 -22.72
C GLN A 59 2.50 -6.42 -22.35
N LEU A 60 3.77 -6.30 -21.97
CA LEU A 60 4.64 -7.41 -21.65
C LEU A 60 4.66 -7.75 -20.15
N VAL A 61 3.94 -6.99 -19.32
CA VAL A 61 3.92 -7.23 -17.86
C VAL A 61 3.09 -8.47 -17.56
N ALA A 62 3.77 -9.53 -17.12
CA ALA A 62 3.13 -10.78 -16.73
C ALA A 62 2.22 -10.60 -15.51
N GLY A 63 1.04 -11.23 -15.54
CA GLY A 63 0.11 -11.21 -14.42
C GLY A 63 -0.49 -9.83 -14.10
N PHE A 64 -0.44 -8.86 -15.03
CA PHE A 64 -0.90 -7.47 -14.83
C PHE A 64 -2.27 -7.39 -14.12
N SER A 65 -3.27 -8.15 -14.55
CA SER A 65 -4.61 -8.13 -13.94
C SER A 65 -4.62 -8.58 -12.48
N ALA A 66 -3.82 -9.59 -12.11
CA ALA A 66 -3.69 -10.03 -10.73
C ALA A 66 -2.99 -8.97 -9.88
N GLN A 67 -1.96 -8.33 -10.42
CA GLN A 67 -1.24 -7.25 -9.74
C GLN A 67 -2.10 -6.01 -9.53
N MET A 68 -2.92 -5.62 -10.53
CA MET A 68 -3.88 -4.53 -10.41
C MET A 68 -4.96 -4.81 -9.37
N ARG A 69 -5.50 -6.05 -9.34
CA ARG A 69 -6.43 -6.45 -8.27
C ARG A 69 -5.77 -6.42 -6.90
N GLY A 70 -4.52 -6.88 -6.80
CA GLY A 70 -3.73 -6.81 -5.58
C GLY A 70 -3.51 -5.38 -5.10
N ALA A 71 -3.25 -4.45 -6.02
CA ALA A 71 -3.07 -3.04 -5.73
C ALA A 71 -4.37 -2.43 -5.20
N VAL A 72 -5.50 -2.62 -5.89
CA VAL A 72 -6.81 -2.11 -5.47
C VAL A 72 -7.25 -2.68 -4.12
N ALA A 73 -7.03 -3.97 -3.90
CA ALA A 73 -7.37 -4.64 -2.66
C ALA A 73 -6.32 -4.45 -1.55
N GLN A 74 -5.23 -3.70 -1.81
CA GLN A 74 -4.15 -3.42 -0.86
C GLN A 74 -3.52 -4.71 -0.29
N VAL A 75 -3.40 -5.73 -1.14
CA VAL A 75 -2.83 -7.06 -0.87
C VAL A 75 -1.76 -7.45 -1.90
N SER A 76 -1.15 -6.46 -2.55
CA SER A 76 -0.07 -6.66 -3.53
C SER A 76 1.09 -7.50 -2.98
N ASN A 77 1.33 -7.46 -1.66
CA ASN A 77 2.33 -8.29 -1.01
C ASN A 77 2.06 -9.79 -1.17
N TRP A 78 0.81 -10.20 -1.01
CA TRP A 78 0.41 -11.60 -1.15
C TRP A 78 0.38 -12.05 -2.61
N VAL A 79 -0.07 -11.17 -3.52
CA VAL A 79 -0.08 -11.46 -4.97
C VAL A 79 1.34 -11.67 -5.49
N GLN A 80 2.29 -10.84 -5.06
CA GLN A 80 3.69 -10.99 -5.47
C GLN A 80 4.35 -12.21 -4.82
N LEU A 81 4.04 -12.50 -3.55
CA LEU A 81 4.55 -13.67 -2.84
C LEU A 81 4.05 -15.00 -3.46
N ALA A 82 2.80 -15.02 -3.93
CA ALA A 82 2.23 -16.17 -4.64
C ALA A 82 2.81 -16.33 -6.06
N GLY A 83 3.42 -15.26 -6.60
CA GLY A 83 4.17 -15.32 -7.84
C GLY A 83 5.52 -16.01 -7.65
N SER A 84 6.09 -16.50 -8.74
CA SER A 84 7.41 -17.14 -8.77
C SER A 84 8.59 -16.15 -8.83
N SER A 85 8.32 -14.85 -8.73
CA SER A 85 9.33 -13.79 -8.84
C SER A 85 9.78 -13.31 -7.46
N SER A 86 11.06 -13.51 -7.14
CA SER A 86 11.68 -12.87 -5.96
C SER A 86 11.65 -11.34 -6.11
N TYR A 87 11.51 -10.60 -5.01
CA TYR A 87 11.62 -9.12 -5.00
C TYR A 87 12.93 -8.64 -5.63
N SER A 88 14.03 -9.40 -5.48
CA SER A 88 15.31 -9.10 -6.14
C SER A 88 15.24 -9.16 -7.66
N ALA A 89 14.32 -9.94 -8.24
CA ALA A 89 14.13 -10.04 -9.67
C ALA A 89 13.56 -8.75 -10.28
N LEU A 90 12.96 -7.86 -9.47
CA LEU A 90 12.50 -6.54 -9.92
C LEU A 90 13.66 -5.61 -10.31
N PHE A 91 14.86 -5.85 -9.78
CA PHE A 91 16.06 -5.05 -10.07
C PHE A 91 16.92 -5.64 -11.21
N ALA A 92 16.61 -6.87 -11.63
CA ALA A 92 17.31 -7.56 -12.72
C ALA A 92 16.57 -7.47 -14.06
N GLN A 93 15.32 -7.01 -14.06
CA GLN A 93 14.47 -6.90 -15.24
C GLN A 93 14.54 -5.48 -15.84
N SER A 94 14.50 -5.41 -17.17
CA SER A 94 14.31 -4.15 -17.89
C SER A 94 12.98 -3.50 -17.48
N ALA A 95 12.96 -2.16 -17.38
CA ALA A 95 11.82 -1.40 -16.85
C ALA A 95 10.48 -1.72 -17.55
N ALA A 96 10.50 -2.16 -18.81
CA ALA A 96 9.32 -2.57 -19.58
C ALA A 96 8.64 -3.86 -19.08
N LEU A 97 9.33 -4.68 -18.28
CA LEU A 97 8.81 -5.93 -17.71
C LEU A 97 8.40 -5.77 -16.24
N VAL A 98 8.84 -4.69 -15.59
CA VAL A 98 8.50 -4.40 -14.19
C VAL A 98 7.07 -3.85 -14.12
N SER A 99 6.31 -4.37 -13.16
CA SER A 99 4.94 -3.91 -12.95
C SER A 99 4.90 -2.45 -12.49
N PRO A 100 4.05 -1.60 -13.09
CA PRO A 100 3.92 -0.20 -12.70
C PRO A 100 3.39 -0.01 -11.28
N VAL A 101 2.76 -1.05 -10.72
CA VAL A 101 2.21 -1.06 -9.35
C VAL A 101 3.08 -1.88 -8.38
N ALA A 102 4.33 -2.20 -8.74
CA ALA A 102 5.22 -2.96 -7.86
C ALA A 102 5.42 -2.31 -6.48
N HIS A 103 5.45 -0.98 -6.43
CA HIS A 103 5.56 -0.20 -5.19
C HIS A 103 4.38 -0.37 -4.22
N TYR A 104 3.23 -0.91 -4.68
CA TYR A 104 2.13 -1.26 -3.79
C TYR A 104 2.49 -2.41 -2.83
N TRP A 105 3.59 -3.13 -3.08
CA TRP A 105 4.09 -4.16 -2.16
C TRP A 105 4.34 -3.62 -0.76
N SER A 106 5.16 -2.57 -0.64
CA SER A 106 5.45 -1.93 0.65
C SER A 106 4.24 -1.19 1.21
N LEU A 107 3.46 -0.54 0.33
CA LEU A 107 2.25 0.17 0.72
C LEU A 107 1.21 -0.77 1.37
N ALA A 108 1.02 -1.98 0.81
CA ALA A 108 0.11 -2.98 1.35
C ALA A 108 0.52 -3.43 2.75
N ILE A 109 1.82 -3.69 2.96
CA ILE A 109 2.37 -4.08 4.27
C ILE A 109 2.16 -2.97 5.29
N GLU A 110 2.44 -1.73 4.90
CA GLU A 110 2.20 -0.57 5.73
C GLU A 110 0.72 -0.45 6.12
N GLU A 111 -0.20 -0.52 5.16
CA GLU A 111 -1.63 -0.42 5.45
C GLU A 111 -2.14 -1.53 6.37
N GLN A 112 -1.65 -2.76 6.21
CA GLN A 112 -1.95 -3.87 7.13
C GLN A 112 -1.47 -3.54 8.55
N PHE A 113 -0.27 -2.98 8.68
CA PHE A 113 0.25 -2.50 9.97
C PHE A 113 -0.61 -1.36 10.54
N TYR A 114 -1.02 -0.39 9.72
CA TYR A 114 -1.91 0.70 10.16
C TYR A 114 -3.29 0.21 10.58
N LEU A 115 -3.79 -0.89 10.01
CA LEU A 115 -5.05 -1.51 10.40
C LEU A 115 -4.92 -2.26 11.73
N LEU A 116 -3.86 -3.06 11.91
CA LEU A 116 -3.65 -3.87 13.10
C LEU A 116 -3.18 -3.07 14.32
N TRP A 117 -2.21 -2.17 14.16
CA TRP A 117 -1.51 -1.56 15.29
C TRP A 117 -2.42 -0.76 16.23
N PRO A 118 -3.33 0.12 15.76
CA PRO A 118 -4.22 0.86 16.64
C PRO A 118 -5.19 -0.03 17.44
N VAL A 119 -5.53 -1.21 16.93
CA VAL A 119 -6.39 -2.18 17.64
C VAL A 119 -5.63 -2.92 18.73
N VAL A 120 -4.33 -3.18 18.51
CA VAL A 120 -3.48 -3.86 19.49
C VAL A 120 -2.99 -2.90 20.58
N ALA A 121 -2.78 -1.63 20.24
CA ALA A 121 -2.18 -0.63 21.13
C ALA A 121 -3.17 0.11 22.04
N VAL A 122 -4.49 -0.04 21.82
CA VAL A 122 -5.58 0.58 22.60
C VAL A 122 -6.24 -0.49 23.45
#